data_AF-A0A812TKL6-F1
#
_entry.id   AF-A0A812TKL6-F1
#
_cell.length_a   1.000
_cell.length_b   1.000
_cell.length_c   1.000
_cell.angle_alpha   90.00
_cell.angle_beta   90.00
_cell.angle_gamma   90.00
#
_symmetry.space_group_name_H-M   'P 1'
#
loop_
_entity.id
_entity.type
_entity.pdbx_description
1 polymer ?
#
loop_
_entity_poly.entity_id
_entity_poly.type
_entity_poly.pdbx_seq_one_letter_code
_entity_poly.pdbx_strand_id
1 'polypeptide(L)'
;MAFRPPTPASRDWHQSLHFLSLKLISFNMDYFWALKELEQAEQAQDLEAQCQGDVLSELKKREKSRPLHEYSILNLMTYFLYSPLWLAGPMTTFNSFMSHLHDRPQQAMSAWQLLLYALRLALCLGLLEVLLCCTPVWAIGRSSTYLQLHQRADLLVAYAMLLLIVMWLKFLCIWRFARLWALCDGVDVPENMRRCVCNNYSLSGFWRGWHSSFNLWLVRYLYIPLGGRRWLWANVWVVFGFVALWHDLEVKLFAWGFLNAAFMVLEHLASTAWRSKAAALPAEASRWLRAAAGALYVYVLFFVNLIGYALGVTGTLGLLHLAFGDAPSTALPILMCTGLLALSMVQVMLELRESGFSRDGVGKVT
;
A
#
# COMPACT_ATOMS: atom_id res chain seq x y z
N MET A 1 -2.75 -0.56 13.77
CA MET A 1 -2.85 -1.87 14.46
C MET A 1 -1.54 -2.22 15.17
N ALA A 2 -1.00 -1.29 15.96
CA ALA A 2 0.13 -1.52 16.85
C ALA A 2 -0.41 -2.03 18.20
N PHE A 3 0.42 -2.74 18.95
CA PHE A 3 0.13 -3.37 20.24
C PHE A 3 -0.67 -2.48 21.22
N ARG A 4 -2.00 -2.58 21.20
CA ARG A 4 -2.85 -2.13 22.31
C ARG A 4 -2.97 -3.26 23.34
N PRO A 5 -2.90 -2.96 24.65
CA PRO A 5 -3.35 -3.90 25.67
C PRO A 5 -4.83 -4.27 25.44
N PRO A 6 -5.30 -5.44 25.89
CA PRO A 6 -6.69 -5.83 25.70
C PRO A 6 -7.56 -4.89 26.53
N THR A 7 -8.18 -3.90 25.90
CA THR A 7 -9.41 -3.34 26.46
C THR A 7 -10.54 -4.32 26.16
N PRO A 8 -11.51 -4.50 27.08
CA PRO A 8 -12.63 -5.43 26.88
C PRO A 8 -13.31 -5.16 25.52
N ALA A 9 -13.69 -6.23 24.83
CA ALA A 9 -14.14 -6.32 23.42
C ALA A 9 -15.20 -5.28 22.96
N SER A 10 -15.73 -4.49 23.88
CA SER A 10 -16.69 -3.40 23.69
C SER A 10 -16.19 -2.14 22.95
N ARG A 11 -14.89 -1.99 22.61
CA ARG A 11 -14.32 -0.72 22.13
C ARG A 11 -13.90 -0.64 20.67
N ASP A 12 -14.07 -1.66 19.82
CA ASP A 12 -13.50 -1.64 18.45
C ASP A 12 -14.47 -1.20 17.33
N TRP A 13 -15.69 -0.75 17.65
CA TRP A 13 -16.64 -0.24 16.65
C TRP A 13 -16.10 0.92 15.80
N HIS A 14 -15.21 1.74 16.37
CA HIS A 14 -14.56 2.85 15.68
C HIS A 14 -13.68 2.39 14.51
N GLN A 15 -13.17 1.15 14.52
CA GLN A 15 -12.35 0.64 13.41
C GLN A 15 -13.17 0.52 12.13
N SER A 16 -14.44 0.10 12.23
CA SER A 16 -15.36 0.07 11.09
C SER A 16 -15.71 1.47 10.58
N LEU A 17 -15.70 2.49 11.46
CA LEU A 17 -15.95 3.88 11.03
C LEU A 17 -14.90 4.41 10.07
N HIS A 18 -13.63 3.99 10.20
CA HIS A 18 -12.56 4.48 9.34
C HIS A 18 -12.77 4.09 7.88
N PHE A 19 -13.26 2.88 7.61
CA PHE A 19 -13.59 2.46 6.25
C PHE A 19 -14.88 3.12 5.75
N LEU A 20 -15.88 3.25 6.63
CA LEU A 20 -17.14 3.92 6.30
C LEU A 20 -16.95 5.40 5.98
N SER A 21 -16.07 6.11 6.67
CA SER A 21 -15.79 7.53 6.38
C SER A 21 -15.22 7.72 4.98
N LEU A 22 -14.33 6.81 4.54
CA LEU A 22 -13.77 6.84 3.19
C LEU A 22 -14.82 6.52 2.12
N LYS A 23 -15.71 5.56 2.40
CA LYS A 23 -16.86 5.26 1.53
C LYS A 23 -17.84 6.43 1.46
N LEU A 24 -18.08 7.14 2.56
CA LEU A 24 -18.95 8.31 2.61
C LEU A 24 -18.38 9.47 1.79
N ILE A 25 -17.09 9.76 1.94
CA ILE A 25 -16.40 10.77 1.12
C ILE A 25 -16.48 10.38 -0.37
N SER A 26 -16.21 9.12 -0.69
CA SER A 26 -16.31 8.57 -2.06
C SER A 26 -17.68 8.83 -2.69
N PHE A 27 -18.76 8.47 -1.99
CA PHE A 27 -20.14 8.71 -2.44
C PHE A 27 -20.43 10.19 -2.66
N ASN A 28 -20.14 11.05 -1.66
CA ASN A 28 -20.47 12.48 -1.74
C ASN A 28 -19.67 13.19 -2.85
N MET A 29 -18.39 12.86 -3.00
CA MET A 29 -17.55 13.46 -4.03
C MET A 29 -17.95 12.99 -5.43
N ASP A 30 -18.21 11.70 -5.62
CA ASP A 30 -18.67 11.17 -6.91
C ASP A 30 -20.05 11.75 -7.27
N TYR A 31 -20.96 11.90 -6.31
CA TYR A 31 -22.26 12.55 -6.52
C TYR A 31 -22.12 14.02 -6.91
N PHE A 32 -21.27 14.77 -6.20
CA PHE A 32 -20.99 16.17 -6.50
C PHE A 32 -20.38 16.37 -7.89
N TRP A 33 -19.46 15.48 -8.29
CA TRP A 33 -18.87 15.52 -9.63
C TRP A 33 -19.89 15.15 -10.71
N ALA A 34 -20.77 14.17 -10.47
CA ALA A 34 -21.85 13.84 -11.39
C ALA A 34 -22.81 15.03 -11.60
N LEU A 35 -23.14 15.78 -10.54
CA LEU A 35 -23.94 17.00 -10.66
C LEU A 35 -23.25 18.06 -11.52
N LYS A 36 -21.96 18.33 -11.26
CA LYS A 36 -21.20 19.30 -12.05
C LYS A 36 -21.05 18.92 -13.52
N GLU A 37 -20.82 17.64 -13.81
CA GLU A 37 -20.75 17.16 -15.18
C GLU A 37 -22.08 17.36 -15.92
N LEU A 38 -23.20 17.23 -15.21
CA LEU A 38 -24.53 17.47 -15.77
C LEU A 38 -24.78 18.96 -16.03
N GLU A 39 -24.43 19.84 -15.09
CA GLU A 39 -24.47 21.30 -15.28
C GLU A 39 -23.60 21.75 -16.47
N GLN A 40 -22.40 21.18 -16.61
CA GLN A 40 -21.49 21.47 -17.72
C GLN A 40 -22.00 20.90 -19.05
N ALA A 41 -22.65 19.74 -19.04
CA ALA A 41 -23.25 19.15 -20.22
C ALA A 41 -24.46 19.95 -20.71
N GLU A 42 -25.29 20.47 -19.80
CA GLU A 42 -26.38 21.38 -20.13
C GLU A 42 -25.85 22.69 -20.74
N GLN A 43 -24.78 23.26 -20.19
CA GLN A 43 -24.12 24.45 -20.74
C GLN A 43 -23.41 24.20 -22.08
N ALA A 44 -22.87 22.99 -22.29
CA ALA A 44 -22.21 22.59 -23.52
C ALA A 44 -23.19 22.15 -24.62
N GLN A 45 -24.45 21.80 -24.27
CA GLN A 45 -25.49 21.47 -25.24
C GLN A 45 -25.93 22.67 -26.10
N ASP A 46 -25.62 23.91 -25.69
CA ASP A 46 -25.79 25.14 -26.50
C ASP A 46 -24.65 25.37 -27.52
N LEU A 47 -23.59 24.56 -27.51
CA LEU A 47 -22.42 24.66 -28.39
C LEU A 47 -22.11 23.28 -29.00
N GLU A 48 -22.81 22.99 -30.09
CA GLU A 48 -22.85 21.74 -30.86
C GLU A 48 -21.74 20.68 -30.68
N ALA A 49 -22.25 19.45 -30.50
CA ALA A 49 -21.94 18.26 -31.29
C ALA A 49 -20.63 18.25 -32.11
N GLN A 50 -19.62 17.50 -31.64
CA GLN A 50 -18.92 16.49 -32.46
C GLN A 50 -17.81 15.73 -31.71
N CYS A 51 -17.57 14.51 -32.22
CA CYS A 51 -16.37 13.66 -32.13
C CYS A 51 -16.28 12.54 -31.07
N GLN A 52 -16.70 11.36 -31.54
CA GLN A 52 -16.01 10.06 -31.59
C GLN A 52 -15.03 9.67 -30.46
N GLY A 53 -15.50 8.70 -29.66
CA GLY A 53 -14.91 7.36 -29.57
C GLY A 53 -13.42 7.26 -29.24
N ASP A 54 -13.10 7.31 -27.94
CA ASP A 54 -11.78 6.96 -27.43
C ASP A 54 -11.82 5.63 -26.66
N VAL A 55 -10.83 4.76 -26.88
CA VAL A 55 -10.70 3.47 -26.19
C VAL A 55 -10.18 3.75 -24.78
N LEU A 56 -11.10 4.14 -23.89
CA LEU A 56 -10.80 4.39 -22.49
C LEU A 56 -10.31 3.09 -21.82
N SER A 57 -9.29 3.17 -20.98
CA SER A 57 -8.87 2.04 -20.15
C SER A 57 -10.05 1.57 -19.27
N GLU A 58 -10.20 0.27 -19.07
CA GLU A 58 -11.31 -0.31 -18.26
C GLU A 58 -11.44 0.36 -16.88
N LEU A 59 -10.32 0.74 -16.26
CA LEU A 59 -10.32 1.49 -15.00
C LEU A 59 -10.97 2.88 -15.13
N LYS A 60 -10.70 3.62 -16.21
CA LYS A 60 -11.36 4.92 -16.43
C LYS A 60 -12.84 4.77 -16.74
N LYS A 61 -13.26 3.67 -17.38
CA LYS A 61 -14.69 3.36 -17.62
C LYS A 61 -15.43 3.13 -16.30
N ARG A 62 -14.83 2.38 -15.37
CA ARG A 62 -15.40 2.09 -14.04
C ARG A 62 -15.61 3.35 -13.19
N GLU A 63 -14.71 4.32 -13.34
CA GLU A 63 -14.73 5.58 -12.58
C GLU A 63 -15.64 6.66 -13.19
N LYS A 64 -16.32 6.37 -14.30
CA LYS A 64 -17.26 7.29 -14.96
C LYS A 64 -18.44 7.58 -14.03
N SER A 65 -18.89 8.83 -14.03
CA SER A 65 -20.08 9.25 -13.30
C SER A 65 -21.29 8.42 -13.69
N ARG A 66 -22.08 8.07 -12.67
CA ARG A 66 -23.30 7.30 -12.82
C ARG A 66 -24.49 8.22 -13.06
N PRO A 67 -25.60 7.72 -13.62
CA PRO A 67 -26.86 8.44 -13.62
C PRO A 67 -27.25 8.91 -12.20
N LEU A 68 -27.78 10.13 -12.07
CA LEU A 68 -28.06 10.73 -10.76
C LEU A 68 -28.99 9.89 -9.86
N HIS A 69 -29.92 9.14 -10.46
CA HIS A 69 -30.84 8.27 -9.72
C HIS A 69 -30.14 7.08 -9.03
N GLU A 70 -28.93 6.70 -9.47
CA GLU A 70 -28.14 5.65 -8.84
C GLU A 70 -27.48 6.12 -7.53
N TYR A 71 -27.33 7.42 -7.30
CA TYR A 71 -26.86 7.98 -6.03
C TYR A 71 -28.00 8.01 -5.00
N SER A 72 -28.57 6.84 -4.73
CA SER A 72 -29.65 6.65 -3.78
C SER A 72 -29.15 6.14 -2.42
N ILE A 73 -29.95 6.36 -1.37
CA ILE A 73 -29.66 5.82 -0.02
C ILE A 73 -29.55 4.29 -0.05
N LEU A 74 -30.36 3.62 -0.86
CA LEU A 74 -30.31 2.16 -0.99
C LEU A 74 -28.96 1.70 -1.53
N ASN A 75 -28.48 2.31 -2.62
CA ASN A 75 -27.19 1.97 -3.21
C ASN A 75 -26.02 2.34 -2.29
N LEU A 76 -26.15 3.43 -1.54
CA LEU A 76 -25.21 3.80 -0.48
C LEU A 76 -25.12 2.70 0.60
N MET A 77 -26.26 2.20 1.08
CA MET A 77 -26.30 1.14 2.08
C MET A 77 -25.72 -0.17 1.54
N THR A 78 -26.01 -0.52 0.29
CA THR A 78 -25.41 -1.69 -0.38
C THR A 78 -23.89 -1.56 -0.45
N TYR A 79 -23.38 -0.41 -0.83
CA TYR A 79 -21.94 -0.13 -0.88
C TYR A 79 -21.28 -0.18 0.51
N PHE A 80 -21.96 0.30 1.55
CA PHE A 80 -21.45 0.31 2.93
C PHE A 80 -21.40 -1.09 3.52
N LEU A 81 -22.51 -1.84 3.37
CA LEU A 81 -22.75 -3.14 3.99
C LEU A 81 -22.24 -4.32 3.17
N TYR A 82 -21.59 -4.07 2.02
CA TYR A 82 -20.98 -5.13 1.23
C TYR A 82 -19.89 -5.87 2.02
N SER A 83 -20.22 -7.07 2.51
CA SER A 83 -19.44 -7.84 3.48
C SER A 83 -17.96 -8.02 3.12
N PRO A 84 -17.58 -8.35 1.86
CA PRO A 84 -16.18 -8.54 1.50
C PRO A 84 -15.32 -7.30 1.74
N LEU A 85 -15.91 -6.11 1.60
CA LEU A 85 -15.21 -4.82 1.68
C LEU A 85 -15.67 -3.97 2.87
N TRP A 86 -16.33 -4.58 3.86
CA TRP A 86 -16.86 -3.84 5.01
C TRP A 86 -15.78 -3.55 6.07
N LEU A 87 -15.06 -4.58 6.52
CA LEU A 87 -14.17 -4.47 7.69
C LEU A 87 -12.73 -4.11 7.32
N ALA A 88 -12.16 -4.80 6.34
CA ALA A 88 -10.74 -4.70 6.00
C ALA A 88 -10.44 -5.03 4.54
N GLY A 89 -11.44 -5.01 3.66
CA GLY A 89 -11.23 -5.34 2.24
C GLY A 89 -10.60 -4.20 1.44
N PRO A 90 -10.23 -4.46 0.17
CA PRO A 90 -9.77 -3.41 -0.73
C PRO A 90 -10.77 -2.26 -0.89
N MET A 91 -10.24 -1.04 -0.97
CA MET A 91 -11.03 0.17 -1.17
C MET A 91 -11.47 0.32 -2.63
N THR A 92 -12.77 0.42 -2.83
CA THR A 92 -13.38 0.74 -4.12
C THR A 92 -14.03 2.12 -4.05
N THR A 93 -14.09 2.82 -5.17
CA THR A 93 -14.89 4.04 -5.29
C THR A 93 -16.37 3.68 -5.46
N PHE A 94 -17.27 4.64 -5.22
CA PHE A 94 -18.70 4.38 -5.36
C PHE A 94 -19.05 4.08 -6.82
N ASN A 95 -18.58 4.91 -7.76
CA ASN A 95 -18.80 4.72 -9.19
C ASN A 95 -18.30 3.36 -9.68
N SER A 96 -17.11 2.95 -9.21
CA SER A 96 -16.52 1.65 -9.56
C SER A 96 -17.34 0.50 -8.99
N PHE A 97 -17.73 0.55 -7.71
CA PHE A 97 -18.59 -0.46 -7.11
C PHE A 97 -19.92 -0.59 -7.85
N MET A 98 -20.59 0.53 -8.15
CA MET A 98 -21.86 0.53 -8.88
C MET A 98 -21.74 -0.01 -10.30
N SER A 99 -20.61 0.17 -11.01
CA SER A 99 -20.36 -0.53 -12.28
C SER A 99 -20.58 -2.02 -12.14
N HIS A 100 -19.99 -2.61 -11.09
CA HIS A 100 -19.97 -4.07 -10.97
C HIS A 100 -21.36 -4.65 -10.69
N LEU A 101 -22.28 -3.85 -10.13
CA LEU A 101 -23.65 -4.26 -9.86
C LEU A 101 -24.54 -4.18 -11.10
N HIS A 102 -24.42 -3.11 -11.89
CA HIS A 102 -25.33 -2.82 -13.00
C HIS A 102 -24.79 -3.25 -14.37
N ASP A 103 -23.49 -3.02 -14.62
CA ASP A 103 -22.81 -3.48 -15.82
C ASP A 103 -22.37 -4.92 -15.55
N ARG A 104 -23.05 -5.90 -16.17
CA ARG A 104 -22.89 -7.37 -16.00
C ARG A 104 -21.58 -7.81 -15.33
N PRO A 105 -21.61 -8.75 -14.35
CA PRO A 105 -20.43 -9.16 -13.59
C PRO A 105 -19.28 -9.48 -14.55
N GLN A 106 -18.29 -8.60 -14.58
CA GLN A 106 -17.15 -8.77 -15.46
C GLN A 106 -16.41 -10.02 -14.97
N GLN A 107 -16.30 -11.05 -15.80
CA GLN A 107 -15.39 -12.16 -15.54
C GLN A 107 -13.95 -11.65 -15.69
N ALA A 108 -13.50 -10.85 -14.72
CA ALA A 108 -12.13 -10.34 -14.67
C ALA A 108 -11.13 -11.50 -14.63
N MET A 109 -11.53 -12.65 -14.07
CA MET A 109 -10.72 -13.85 -14.01
C MET A 109 -11.53 -15.06 -14.48
N SER A 110 -10.88 -15.98 -15.20
CA SER A 110 -11.44 -17.29 -15.48
C SER A 110 -11.51 -18.13 -14.19
N ALA A 111 -12.36 -19.17 -14.16
CA ALA A 111 -12.46 -20.07 -13.01
C ALA A 111 -11.11 -20.70 -12.63
N TRP A 112 -10.27 -21.00 -13.62
CA TRP A 112 -8.91 -21.50 -13.39
C TRP A 112 -8.00 -20.46 -12.74
N GLN A 113 -8.04 -19.22 -13.20
CA GLN A 113 -7.28 -18.13 -12.60
C GLN A 113 -7.72 -17.86 -11.16
N LEU A 114 -9.03 -17.93 -10.88
CA LEU A 114 -9.60 -17.81 -9.54
C LEU A 114 -9.13 -18.96 -8.62
N LEU A 115 -9.10 -20.19 -9.13
CA LEU A 115 -8.60 -21.35 -8.39
C LEU A 115 -7.11 -21.20 -8.06
N LEU A 116 -6.28 -20.79 -9.03
CA LEU A 116 -4.86 -20.52 -8.80
C LEU A 116 -4.65 -19.40 -7.79
N TYR A 117 -5.48 -18.36 -7.83
CA TYR A 117 -5.45 -17.28 -6.85
C TYR A 117 -5.79 -17.78 -5.44
N ALA A 118 -6.84 -18.61 -5.30
CA ALA A 118 -7.22 -19.25 -4.04
C ALA A 118 -6.12 -20.17 -3.50
N LEU A 119 -5.47 -20.96 -4.37
CA LEU A 119 -4.34 -21.81 -4.00
C LEU A 119 -3.16 -20.98 -3.47
N ARG A 120 -2.81 -19.89 -4.15
CA ARG A 120 -1.75 -18.96 -3.68
C ARG A 120 -2.09 -18.38 -2.31
N LEU A 121 -3.36 -18.00 -2.08
CA LEU A 121 -3.81 -17.53 -0.77
C LEU A 121 -3.68 -18.62 0.30
N ALA A 122 -4.11 -19.86 0.02
CA ALA A 122 -3.99 -20.97 0.94
C ALA A 122 -2.54 -21.25 1.34
N LEU A 123 -1.60 -21.21 0.37
CA LEU A 123 -0.17 -21.33 0.65
C LEU A 123 0.37 -20.19 1.51
N CYS A 124 -0.05 -18.94 1.25
CA CYS A 124 0.35 -17.78 2.06
C CYS A 124 -0.20 -17.88 3.50
N LEU A 125 -1.43 -18.34 3.67
CA LEU A 125 -2.05 -18.58 4.97
C LEU A 125 -1.32 -19.68 5.72
N GLY A 126 -1.03 -20.81 5.07
CA GLY A 126 -0.25 -21.90 5.66
C GLY A 126 1.15 -21.43 6.11
N LEU A 127 1.83 -20.64 5.28
CA LEU A 127 3.11 -20.03 5.66
C LEU A 127 2.97 -19.10 6.87
N LEU A 128 1.93 -18.26 6.90
CA LEU A 128 1.66 -17.37 8.03
C LEU A 128 1.45 -18.16 9.32
N GLU A 129 0.63 -19.21 9.29
CA GLU A 129 0.38 -20.08 10.45
C GLU A 129 1.67 -20.78 10.93
N VAL A 130 2.46 -21.35 10.01
CA VAL A 130 3.75 -21.97 10.37
C VAL A 130 4.70 -20.96 11.02
N LEU A 131 4.84 -19.75 10.44
CA LEU A 131 5.68 -18.71 11.00
C LEU A 131 5.19 -18.26 12.40
N LEU A 132 3.89 -18.12 12.60
CA LEU A 132 3.33 -17.72 13.89
C LEU A 132 3.46 -18.81 14.96
N CYS A 133 3.36 -20.08 14.57
CA CYS A 133 3.60 -21.23 15.45
C CYS A 133 5.08 -21.35 15.85
N CYS A 134 6.00 -21.24 14.89
CA CYS A 134 7.44 -21.33 15.18
C CYS A 134 7.98 -20.10 15.90
N THR A 135 7.44 -18.92 15.58
CA THR A 135 7.89 -17.63 16.12
C THR A 135 6.68 -16.76 16.44
N PRO A 136 6.16 -16.80 17.68
CA PRO A 136 4.98 -16.04 18.06
C PRO A 136 5.32 -14.55 18.25
N VAL A 137 5.64 -13.86 17.14
CA VAL A 137 6.18 -12.50 17.12
C VAL A 137 5.28 -11.48 17.81
N TRP A 138 3.96 -11.67 17.73
CA TRP A 138 2.97 -10.82 18.38
C TRP A 138 2.87 -11.09 19.88
N ALA A 139 3.04 -12.32 20.33
CA ALA A 139 3.08 -12.62 21.76
C ALA A 139 4.30 -11.95 22.40
N ILE A 140 5.47 -12.10 21.78
CA ILE A 140 6.74 -11.48 22.21
C ILE A 140 6.63 -9.95 22.28
N GLY A 141 6.00 -9.33 21.27
CA GLY A 141 5.82 -7.88 21.22
C GLY A 141 4.87 -7.38 22.32
N ARG A 142 3.79 -8.12 22.59
CA ARG A 142 2.78 -7.77 23.58
C ARG A 142 3.27 -7.96 25.02
N SER A 143 4.00 -9.05 25.28
CA SER A 143 4.60 -9.30 26.60
C SER A 143 5.80 -8.41 26.88
N SER A 144 6.27 -7.63 25.90
CA SER A 144 7.53 -6.88 25.97
C SER A 144 8.75 -7.75 26.27
N THR A 145 8.66 -9.07 26.05
CA THR A 145 9.75 -10.02 26.30
C THR A 145 10.95 -9.73 25.40
N TYR A 146 10.75 -9.08 24.25
CA TYR A 146 11.85 -8.61 23.40
C TYR A 146 12.83 -7.68 24.13
N LEU A 147 12.40 -6.97 25.20
CA LEU A 147 13.29 -6.14 26.01
C LEU A 147 14.36 -6.98 26.72
N GLN A 148 14.10 -8.26 27.02
CA GLN A 148 15.11 -9.17 27.58
C GLN A 148 16.23 -9.49 26.58
N LEU A 149 16.01 -9.24 25.29
CA LEU A 149 17.00 -9.39 24.23
C LEU A 149 17.94 -8.17 24.12
N HIS A 150 17.87 -7.19 25.03
CA HIS A 150 18.71 -5.98 24.95
C HIS A 150 20.21 -6.29 24.98
N GLN A 151 20.63 -7.38 25.62
CA GLN A 151 22.03 -7.85 25.63
C GLN A 151 22.41 -8.63 24.36
N ARG A 152 21.44 -8.97 23.51
CA ARG A 152 21.58 -9.72 22.26
C ARG A 152 21.03 -8.91 21.09
N ALA A 153 21.78 -7.87 20.73
CA ALA A 153 21.42 -6.94 19.66
C ALA A 153 21.15 -7.67 18.33
N ASP A 154 21.88 -8.76 18.06
CA ASP A 154 21.65 -9.70 16.96
C ASP A 154 20.21 -10.21 16.90
N LEU A 155 19.73 -10.80 18.00
CA LEU A 155 18.40 -11.38 18.07
C LEU A 155 17.31 -10.31 18.04
N LEU A 156 17.58 -9.14 18.62
CA LEU A 156 16.63 -8.04 18.64
C LEU A 156 16.40 -7.45 17.23
N VAL A 157 17.47 -7.26 16.45
CA VAL A 157 17.36 -6.83 15.04
C VAL A 157 16.65 -7.89 14.20
N ALA A 158 17.03 -9.17 14.34
CA ALA A 158 16.38 -10.27 13.63
C ALA A 158 14.88 -10.35 13.95
N TYR A 159 14.50 -10.21 15.21
CA TYR A 159 13.12 -10.14 15.66
C TYR A 159 12.37 -8.96 15.01
N ALA A 160 12.94 -7.76 15.03
CA ALA A 160 12.34 -6.57 14.44
C ALA A 160 12.08 -6.73 12.92
N MET A 161 13.03 -7.35 12.20
CA MET A 161 12.90 -7.69 10.78
C MET A 161 11.78 -8.70 10.53
N LEU A 162 11.80 -9.79 11.29
CA LEU A 162 10.79 -10.84 11.18
C LEU A 162 9.38 -10.30 11.47
N LEU A 163 9.25 -9.43 12.48
CA LEU A 163 7.98 -8.80 12.84
C LEU A 163 7.37 -8.03 11.66
N LEU A 164 8.16 -7.23 10.94
CA LEU A 164 7.67 -6.47 9.78
C LEU A 164 7.33 -7.38 8.58
N ILE A 165 8.09 -8.46 8.36
CA ILE A 165 7.80 -9.45 7.31
C ILE A 165 6.49 -10.19 7.62
N VAL A 166 6.32 -10.67 8.86
CA VAL A 166 5.10 -11.32 9.30
C VAL A 166 3.92 -10.36 9.25
N MET A 167 4.12 -9.08 9.57
CA MET A 167 3.10 -8.03 9.42
C MET A 167 2.69 -7.85 7.95
N TRP A 168 3.64 -7.79 7.02
CA TRP A 168 3.35 -7.74 5.57
C TRP A 168 2.54 -8.96 5.13
N LEU A 169 2.95 -10.18 5.54
CA LEU A 169 2.29 -11.42 5.17
C LEU A 169 0.87 -11.51 5.75
N LYS A 170 0.66 -11.03 6.98
CA LYS A 170 -0.67 -10.92 7.60
C LYS A 170 -1.60 -10.05 6.76
N PHE A 171 -1.18 -8.84 6.38
CA PHE A 171 -2.00 -7.96 5.55
C PHE A 171 -2.24 -8.52 4.14
N LEU A 172 -1.22 -9.17 3.54
CA LEU A 172 -1.37 -9.90 2.29
C LEU A 172 -2.53 -10.91 2.38
N CYS A 173 -2.56 -11.74 3.43
CA CYS A 173 -3.59 -12.76 3.60
C CYS A 173 -4.98 -12.15 3.80
N ILE A 174 -5.12 -11.16 4.68
CA ILE A 174 -6.42 -10.50 4.95
C ILE A 174 -6.98 -9.88 3.67
N TRP A 175 -6.18 -9.11 2.94
CA TRP A 175 -6.64 -8.42 1.74
C TRP A 175 -6.89 -9.36 0.56
N ARG A 176 -6.06 -10.40 0.41
CA ARG A 176 -6.29 -11.41 -0.64
C ARG A 176 -7.54 -12.22 -0.37
N PHE A 177 -7.85 -12.53 0.89
CA PHE A 177 -9.09 -13.20 1.27
C PHE A 177 -10.32 -12.34 0.93
N ALA A 178 -10.33 -11.08 1.36
CA ALA A 178 -11.41 -10.15 1.03
C ALA A 178 -11.59 -9.96 -0.48
N ARG A 179 -10.49 -9.86 -1.24
CA ARG A 179 -10.53 -9.80 -2.70
C ARG A 179 -11.06 -11.10 -3.31
N LEU A 180 -10.62 -12.27 -2.84
CA LEU A 180 -11.10 -13.56 -3.35
C LEU A 180 -12.62 -13.67 -3.20
N TRP A 181 -13.15 -13.29 -2.04
CA TRP A 181 -14.59 -13.26 -1.81
C TRP A 181 -15.28 -12.30 -2.80
N ALA A 182 -14.78 -11.07 -2.94
CA ALA A 182 -15.35 -10.12 -3.89
C ALA A 182 -15.33 -10.64 -5.35
N LEU A 183 -14.25 -11.31 -5.75
CA LEU A 183 -14.14 -11.93 -7.07
C LEU A 183 -15.13 -13.08 -7.28
N CYS A 184 -15.41 -13.88 -6.24
CA CYS A 184 -16.45 -14.92 -6.30
C CYS A 184 -17.84 -14.31 -6.52
N ASP A 185 -18.09 -13.11 -5.97
CA ASP A 185 -19.33 -12.35 -6.19
C ASP A 185 -19.36 -11.62 -7.55
N GLY A 186 -18.27 -11.68 -8.33
CA GLY A 186 -18.14 -10.98 -9.61
C GLY A 186 -17.74 -9.50 -9.51
N VAL A 187 -17.28 -9.05 -8.34
CA VAL A 187 -16.81 -7.68 -8.09
C VAL A 187 -15.28 -7.64 -8.17
N ASP A 188 -14.74 -7.00 -9.22
CA ASP A 188 -13.29 -6.89 -9.42
C ASP A 188 -12.70 -5.69 -8.67
N VAL A 189 -12.03 -6.00 -7.57
CA VAL A 189 -11.36 -5.01 -6.72
C VAL A 189 -9.84 -5.01 -6.90
N PRO A 190 -9.14 -3.88 -6.70
CA PRO A 190 -7.69 -3.83 -6.86
C PRO A 190 -6.94 -4.75 -5.88
N GLU A 191 -5.89 -5.42 -6.35
CA GLU A 191 -4.93 -6.13 -5.48
C GLU A 191 -4.15 -5.14 -4.62
N ASN A 192 -4.21 -5.32 -3.29
CA ASN A 192 -3.59 -4.40 -2.34
C ASN A 192 -2.11 -4.61 -2.14
N MET A 193 -1.61 -5.84 -2.28
CA MET A 193 -0.20 -6.17 -2.16
C MET A 193 0.33 -6.68 -3.48
N ARG A 194 0.88 -5.76 -4.28
CA ARG A 194 1.38 -6.09 -5.62
C ARG A 194 2.78 -6.69 -5.60
N ARG A 195 3.56 -6.39 -4.57
CA ARG A 195 4.96 -6.82 -4.44
C ARG A 195 5.30 -7.12 -2.99
N CYS A 196 6.26 -8.02 -2.80
CA CYS A 196 6.90 -8.23 -1.50
C CYS A 196 7.61 -6.94 -1.05
N VAL A 197 7.67 -6.68 0.25
CA VAL A 197 8.36 -5.51 0.83
C VAL A 197 9.81 -5.43 0.35
N CYS A 198 10.52 -6.56 0.31
CA CYS A 198 11.90 -6.65 -0.17
C CYS A 198 12.03 -6.50 -1.71
N ASN A 199 10.91 -6.53 -2.43
CA ASN A 199 10.83 -6.36 -3.89
C ASN A 199 10.37 -4.94 -4.26
N ASN A 200 10.87 -3.93 -3.54
CA ASN A 200 10.65 -2.51 -3.82
C ASN A 200 11.95 -1.73 -3.64
N TYR A 201 12.43 -1.09 -4.71
CA TYR A 201 13.68 -0.31 -4.74
C TYR A 201 13.44 1.22 -4.71
N SER A 202 12.20 1.63 -4.52
CA SER A 202 11.76 3.04 -4.47
C SER A 202 10.66 3.18 -3.42
N LEU A 203 10.69 4.24 -2.61
CA LEU A 203 9.66 4.48 -1.60
C LEU A 203 8.33 4.82 -2.27
N SER A 204 8.36 5.64 -3.33
CA SER A 204 7.18 5.90 -4.16
C SER A 204 6.64 4.63 -4.82
N GLY A 205 7.51 3.68 -5.21
CA GLY A 205 7.11 2.38 -5.72
C GLY A 205 6.43 1.52 -4.66
N PHE A 206 7.00 1.50 -3.45
CA PHE A 206 6.45 0.80 -2.30
C PHE A 206 5.05 1.31 -1.94
N TRP A 207 4.87 2.62 -1.73
CA TRP A 207 3.57 3.19 -1.32
C TRP A 207 2.48 3.08 -2.40
N ARG A 208 2.85 2.97 -3.69
CA ARG A 208 1.90 2.64 -4.76
C ARG A 208 1.52 1.16 -4.78
N GLY A 209 2.40 0.28 -4.31
CA GLY A 209 2.21 -1.17 -4.31
C GLY A 209 1.67 -1.76 -3.00
N TRP A 210 1.82 -1.03 -1.90
CA TRP A 210 1.28 -1.31 -0.58
C TRP A 210 -0.08 -0.66 -0.41
N HIS A 211 -1.08 -1.43 0.02
CA HIS A 211 -2.47 -0.98 0.15
C HIS A 211 -2.95 -0.23 -1.11
N SER A 212 -2.67 -0.80 -2.29
CA SER A 212 -2.83 -0.12 -3.58
C SER A 212 -4.23 0.47 -3.81
N SER A 213 -5.28 -0.19 -3.31
CA SER A 213 -6.66 0.31 -3.41
C SER A 213 -6.87 1.63 -2.65
N PHE A 214 -6.31 1.74 -1.43
CA PHE A 214 -6.34 2.96 -0.66
C PHE A 214 -5.45 4.05 -1.28
N ASN A 215 -4.32 3.68 -1.88
CA ASN A 215 -3.52 4.64 -2.65
C ASN A 215 -4.32 5.23 -3.83
N LEU A 216 -5.06 4.39 -4.58
CA LEU A 216 -5.94 4.86 -5.65
C LEU A 216 -7.02 5.80 -5.14
N TRP A 217 -7.63 5.47 -3.99
CA TRP A 217 -8.60 6.32 -3.31
C TRP A 217 -8.00 7.68 -2.94
N LEU A 218 -6.82 7.71 -2.30
CA LEU A 218 -6.11 8.95 -1.96
C LEU A 218 -5.76 9.76 -3.20
N VAL A 219 -5.36 9.10 -4.29
CA VAL A 219 -5.03 9.78 -5.53
C VAL A 219 -6.27 10.50 -6.09
N ARG A 220 -7.42 9.82 -6.14
CA ARG A 220 -8.67 10.37 -6.70
C ARG A 220 -9.27 11.47 -5.84
N TYR A 221 -9.44 11.23 -4.54
CA TYR A 221 -10.24 12.13 -3.69
C TYR A 221 -9.41 13.19 -2.95
N LEU A 222 -8.08 13.06 -2.90
CA LEU A 222 -7.22 14.00 -2.19
C LEU A 222 -6.15 14.60 -3.11
N TYR A 223 -5.30 13.77 -3.70
CA TYR A 223 -4.14 14.25 -4.47
C TYR A 223 -4.53 15.03 -5.74
N ILE A 224 -5.43 14.49 -6.57
CA ILE A 224 -5.87 15.15 -7.82
C ILE A 224 -6.59 16.47 -7.52
N PRO A 225 -7.58 16.53 -6.61
CA PRO A 225 -8.25 17.79 -6.24
C PRO A 225 -7.30 18.87 -5.70
N LEU A 226 -6.21 18.50 -5.01
CA LEU A 226 -5.17 19.43 -4.55
C LEU A 226 -4.22 19.91 -5.68
N GLY A 227 -4.55 19.65 -6.95
CA GLY A 227 -3.76 20.07 -8.11
C GLY A 227 -2.67 19.07 -8.53
N GLY A 228 -2.70 17.86 -7.99
CA GLY A 228 -1.93 16.72 -8.47
C GLY A 228 -0.43 16.97 -8.58
N ARG A 229 0.15 16.72 -9.77
CA ARG A 229 1.60 16.81 -9.99
C ARG A 229 2.15 18.24 -9.84
N ARG A 230 1.33 19.27 -10.06
CA ARG A 230 1.77 20.67 -9.92
C ARG A 230 2.20 20.99 -8.49
N TRP A 231 1.51 20.41 -7.51
CA TRP A 231 1.77 20.61 -6.07
C TRP A 231 2.32 19.35 -5.42
N LEU A 232 3.10 18.54 -6.16
CA LEU A 232 3.56 17.22 -5.74
C LEU A 232 4.07 17.22 -4.29
N TRP A 233 5.03 18.10 -3.95
CA TRP A 233 5.67 18.07 -2.63
C TRP A 233 4.70 18.44 -1.50
N ALA A 234 3.87 19.47 -1.68
CA ALA A 234 2.86 19.84 -0.70
C ALA A 234 1.83 18.72 -0.51
N ASN A 235 1.39 18.10 -1.62
CA ASN A 235 0.42 17.00 -1.60
C ASN A 235 0.96 15.78 -0.85
N VAL A 236 2.26 15.49 -0.93
CA VAL A 236 2.88 14.38 -0.18
C VAL A 236 2.67 14.56 1.33
N TRP A 237 2.92 15.76 1.86
CA TRP A 237 2.73 16.04 3.28
C TRP A 237 1.27 15.92 3.71
N VAL A 238 0.35 16.49 2.93
CA VAL A 238 -1.08 16.43 3.23
C VAL A 238 -1.60 14.99 3.17
N VAL A 239 -1.20 14.22 2.15
CA VAL A 239 -1.61 12.81 2.00
C VAL A 239 -1.10 11.97 3.17
N PHE A 240 0.18 12.05 3.53
CA PHE A 240 0.70 11.26 4.66
C PHE A 240 0.13 11.72 6.01
N GLY A 241 -0.14 13.03 6.17
CA GLY A 241 -0.84 13.55 7.34
C GLY A 241 -2.25 12.98 7.47
N PHE A 242 -3.00 12.94 6.37
CA PHE A 242 -4.31 12.30 6.32
C PHE A 242 -4.23 10.80 6.62
N VAL A 243 -3.25 10.09 6.06
CA VAL A 243 -3.07 8.65 6.33
C VAL A 243 -2.76 8.39 7.81
N ALA A 244 -1.91 9.20 8.43
CA ALA A 244 -1.63 9.11 9.86
C ALA A 244 -2.90 9.33 10.70
N LEU A 245 -3.65 10.40 10.40
CA LEU A 245 -4.92 10.73 11.04
C LEU A 245 -5.98 9.62 10.87
N TRP A 246 -6.07 9.05 9.67
CA TRP A 246 -7.00 7.97 9.35
C TRP A 246 -6.68 6.67 10.11
N HIS A 247 -5.41 6.43 10.45
CA HIS A 247 -5.04 5.24 11.22
C HIS A 247 -5.36 5.38 12.70
N ASP A 248 -4.84 6.42 13.37
CA ASP A 248 -5.15 6.76 14.77
C ASP A 248 -4.51 8.11 15.14
N LEU A 249 -5.00 8.77 16.20
CA LEU A 249 -4.41 10.00 16.76
C LEU A 249 -3.22 9.70 17.68
N GLU A 250 -2.32 8.82 17.25
CA GLU A 250 -1.11 8.46 17.99
C GLU A 250 0.11 9.23 17.45
N VAL A 251 0.88 9.87 18.34
CA VAL A 251 2.06 10.70 17.98
C VAL A 251 3.07 9.92 17.13
N LYS A 252 3.28 8.62 17.40
CA LYS A 252 4.18 7.77 16.61
C LYS A 252 3.74 7.59 15.16
N LEU A 253 2.43 7.65 14.87
CA LEU A 253 1.90 7.55 13.51
C LEU A 253 2.10 8.86 12.75
N PHE A 254 1.97 10.01 13.42
CA PHE A 254 2.37 11.29 12.83
C PHE A 254 3.87 11.31 12.53
N ALA A 255 4.73 10.91 13.47
CA ALA A 255 6.16 10.82 13.24
C ALA A 255 6.49 9.90 12.05
N TRP A 256 5.85 8.73 11.97
CA TRP A 256 5.97 7.81 10.82
C TRP A 256 5.50 8.45 9.51
N GLY A 257 4.37 9.15 9.51
CA GLY A 257 3.81 9.80 8.32
C GLY A 257 4.72 10.92 7.81
N PHE A 258 5.18 11.78 8.70
CA PHE A 258 6.10 12.87 8.37
C PHE A 258 7.46 12.37 7.89
N LEU A 259 8.01 11.32 8.49
CA LEU A 259 9.26 10.71 8.02
C LEU A 259 9.10 10.12 6.62
N ASN A 260 8.02 9.39 6.35
CA ASN A 260 7.76 8.87 5.01
C ASN A 260 7.58 10.00 3.97
N ALA A 261 6.85 11.06 4.33
CA ALA A 261 6.70 12.23 3.47
C ALA A 261 8.06 12.87 3.14
N ALA A 262 8.89 13.09 4.17
CA ALA A 262 10.23 13.64 4.02
C ALA A 262 11.09 12.78 3.09
N PHE A 263 11.16 11.46 3.34
CA PHE A 263 11.96 10.56 2.51
C PHE A 263 11.45 10.44 1.08
N MET A 264 10.14 10.55 0.84
CA MET A 264 9.59 10.52 -0.52
C MET A 264 9.88 11.83 -1.30
N VAL A 265 9.89 12.98 -0.61
CA VAL A 265 10.36 14.25 -1.21
C VAL A 265 11.86 14.16 -1.52
N LEU A 266 12.67 13.65 -0.58
CA LEU A 266 14.10 13.43 -0.80
C LEU A 266 14.37 12.47 -1.97
N GLU A 267 13.63 11.36 -2.07
CA GLU A 267 13.71 10.43 -3.22
C GLU A 267 13.44 11.17 -4.53
N HIS A 268 12.40 12.01 -4.56
CA HIS A 268 12.05 12.76 -5.76
C HIS A 268 13.13 13.78 -6.15
N LEU A 269 13.64 14.56 -5.21
CA LEU A 269 14.72 15.53 -5.41
C LEU A 269 16.02 14.83 -5.86
N ALA A 270 16.40 13.74 -5.20
CA ALA A 270 17.56 12.94 -5.58
C ALA A 270 17.38 12.38 -7.00
N SER A 271 16.20 11.84 -7.33
CA SER A 271 15.93 11.28 -8.65
C SER A 271 15.99 12.34 -9.77
N THR A 272 15.53 13.56 -9.50
CA THR A 272 15.53 14.65 -10.49
C THR A 272 16.94 15.21 -10.70
N ALA A 273 17.69 15.44 -9.62
CA ALA A 273 19.07 15.89 -9.67
C ALA A 273 20.01 14.84 -10.30
N TRP A 274 19.74 13.55 -10.05
CA TRP A 274 20.59 12.46 -10.51
C TRP A 274 20.28 11.99 -11.94
N ARG A 275 19.08 12.25 -12.48
CA ARG A 275 18.71 11.85 -13.86
C ARG A 275 19.69 12.38 -14.91
N SER A 276 20.12 13.64 -14.79
CA SER A 276 21.06 14.25 -15.73
C SER A 276 22.49 13.69 -15.57
N LYS A 277 22.90 13.38 -14.35
CA LYS A 277 24.25 12.83 -14.06
C LYS A 277 24.36 11.33 -14.34
N ALA A 278 23.29 10.57 -14.14
CA ALA A 278 23.24 9.13 -14.41
C ALA A 278 23.45 8.79 -15.90
N ALA A 279 23.07 9.70 -16.80
CA ALA A 279 23.29 9.56 -18.24
C ALA A 279 24.77 9.60 -18.63
N ALA A 280 25.65 10.16 -17.77
CA ALA A 280 27.08 10.26 -18.02
C ALA A 280 27.88 9.07 -17.45
N LEU A 281 27.26 8.18 -16.67
CA LEU A 281 27.92 7.02 -16.08
C LEU A 281 27.82 5.79 -17.01
N PRO A 282 28.83 4.90 -17.01
CA PRO A 282 28.71 3.59 -17.65
C PRO A 282 27.47 2.83 -17.13
N ALA A 283 26.81 2.08 -18.02
CA ALA A 283 25.55 1.40 -17.71
C ALA A 283 25.64 0.49 -16.47
N GLU A 284 26.76 -0.24 -16.33
CA GLU A 284 27.02 -1.11 -15.18
C GLU A 284 27.15 -0.33 -13.87
N ALA A 285 27.93 0.76 -13.86
CA ALA A 285 28.11 1.61 -12.67
C ALA A 285 26.77 2.25 -12.26
N SER A 286 25.99 2.72 -13.24
CA SER A 286 24.65 3.25 -13.02
C SER A 286 23.70 2.20 -12.43
N ARG A 287 23.81 0.92 -12.86
CA ARG A 287 23.02 -0.19 -12.31
C ARG A 287 23.39 -0.49 -10.85
N TRP A 288 24.68 -0.63 -10.54
CA TRP A 288 25.16 -0.85 -9.17
C TRP A 288 24.75 0.26 -8.22
N LEU A 289 24.84 1.51 -8.67
CA LEU A 289 24.40 2.65 -7.89
C LEU A 289 22.88 2.64 -7.64
N ARG A 290 22.08 2.37 -8.67
CA ARG A 290 20.61 2.21 -8.52
C ARG A 290 20.26 1.09 -7.55
N ALA A 291 21.00 -0.01 -7.58
CA ALA A 291 20.77 -1.12 -6.66
C ALA A 291 21.15 -0.79 -5.22
N ALA A 292 22.30 -0.14 -5.00
CA ALA A 292 22.72 0.33 -3.69
C ALA A 292 21.73 1.34 -3.10
N ALA A 293 21.26 2.30 -3.91
CA ALA A 293 20.21 3.22 -3.51
C ALA A 293 18.90 2.50 -3.17
N GLY A 294 18.50 1.51 -3.97
CA GLY A 294 17.33 0.68 -3.70
C GLY A 294 17.43 -0.10 -2.39
N ALA A 295 18.57 -0.72 -2.13
CA ALA A 295 18.83 -1.45 -0.89
C ALA A 295 18.77 -0.50 0.33
N LEU A 296 19.39 0.68 0.22
CA LEU A 296 19.30 1.73 1.24
C LEU A 296 17.85 2.12 1.52
N TYR A 297 17.02 2.27 0.48
CA TYR A 297 15.60 2.59 0.66
C TYR A 297 14.83 1.48 1.37
N VAL A 298 15.14 0.21 1.12
CA VAL A 298 14.52 -0.91 1.86
C VAL A 298 14.82 -0.78 3.37
N TYR A 299 16.03 -0.39 3.74
CA TYR A 299 16.41 -0.16 5.13
C TYR A 299 15.74 1.06 5.76
N VAL A 300 15.70 2.18 5.03
CA VAL A 300 14.97 3.36 5.47
C VAL A 300 13.51 3.01 5.73
N LEU A 301 12.88 2.29 4.80
CA LEU A 301 11.50 1.84 4.94
C LEU A 301 11.34 0.90 6.14
N PHE A 302 12.28 -0.03 6.35
CA PHE A 302 12.28 -0.93 7.50
C PHE A 302 12.29 -0.16 8.82
N PHE A 303 13.26 0.75 9.03
CA PHE A 303 13.38 1.52 10.27
C PHE A 303 12.20 2.48 10.48
N VAL A 304 11.74 3.16 9.43
CA VAL A 304 10.59 4.06 9.54
C VAL A 304 9.33 3.29 9.93
N ASN A 305 9.05 2.14 9.33
CA ASN A 305 7.88 1.34 9.71
C ASN A 305 7.98 0.73 11.12
N LEU A 306 9.20 0.50 11.62
CA LEU A 306 9.43 0.08 12.99
C LEU A 306 8.96 1.12 13.99
N ILE A 307 9.15 2.41 13.70
CA ILE A 307 8.67 3.53 14.52
C ILE A 307 7.14 3.54 14.59
N GLY A 308 6.45 3.43 13.44
CA GLY A 308 5.01 3.57 13.39
C GLY A 308 4.24 2.39 14.00
N TYR A 309 4.69 1.16 13.72
CA TYR A 309 3.87 -0.04 13.94
C TYR A 309 4.45 -1.08 14.90
N ALA A 310 5.70 -0.93 15.36
CA ALA A 310 6.34 -1.91 16.21
C ALA A 310 6.89 -1.32 17.52
N LEU A 311 8.04 -0.63 17.47
CA LEU A 311 8.83 -0.26 18.65
C LEU A 311 8.69 1.21 19.06
N GLY A 312 8.07 2.06 18.24
CA GLY A 312 8.01 3.51 18.51
C GLY A 312 9.34 4.21 18.27
N VAL A 313 9.36 5.52 18.44
CA VAL A 313 10.56 6.36 18.20
C VAL A 313 11.72 5.94 19.11
N THR A 314 11.48 5.82 20.41
CA THR A 314 12.49 5.49 21.41
C THR A 314 13.05 4.09 21.22
N GLY A 315 12.20 3.10 20.95
CA GLY A 315 12.63 1.72 20.71
C GLY A 315 13.44 1.56 19.43
N THR A 316 13.06 2.25 18.34
CA THR A 316 13.84 2.23 17.10
C THR A 316 15.19 2.95 17.25
N LEU A 317 15.24 4.09 17.94
CA LEU A 317 16.52 4.77 18.21
C LEU A 317 17.42 3.92 19.10
N GLY A 318 16.87 3.27 20.14
CA GLY A 318 17.61 2.32 20.97
C GLY A 318 18.19 1.17 20.15
N LEU A 319 17.43 0.62 19.19
CA LEU A 319 17.92 -0.41 18.28
C LEU A 319 19.08 0.09 17.40
N LEU A 320 18.98 1.31 16.88
CA LEU A 320 20.05 1.93 16.08
C LEU A 320 21.32 2.16 16.92
N HIS A 321 21.18 2.64 18.16
CA HIS A 321 22.31 2.79 19.08
C HIS A 321 22.96 1.45 19.41
N LEU A 322 22.18 0.38 19.62
CA LEU A 322 22.71 -0.97 19.85
C LEU A 322 23.38 -1.55 18.60
N ALA A 323 22.90 -1.20 17.40
CA ALA A 323 23.45 -1.67 16.14
C ALA A 323 24.76 -0.95 15.75
N PHE A 324 24.83 0.37 15.96
CA PHE A 324 25.90 1.24 15.44
C PHE A 324 26.73 1.97 16.51
N GLY A 325 26.53 1.67 17.80
CA GLY A 325 27.28 2.29 18.90
C GLY A 325 28.72 1.78 19.07
N ASP A 326 29.36 2.18 20.18
CA ASP A 326 30.82 2.15 20.37
C ASP A 326 31.47 0.76 20.57
N ALA A 327 30.69 -0.33 20.63
CA ALA A 327 31.19 -1.69 20.80
C ALA A 327 30.94 -2.53 19.53
N PRO A 328 31.74 -3.58 19.24
CA PRO A 328 31.46 -4.50 18.14
C PRO A 328 30.11 -5.18 18.40
N SER A 329 29.07 -4.65 17.77
CA SER A 329 27.71 -5.12 17.96
C SER A 329 27.54 -6.48 17.28
N THR A 330 26.93 -7.43 17.97
CA THR A 330 26.53 -8.71 17.37
C THR A 330 25.48 -8.51 16.26
N ALA A 331 24.85 -7.34 16.21
CA ALA A 331 23.87 -6.94 15.20
C ALA A 331 24.47 -6.61 13.83
N LEU A 332 25.71 -6.09 13.77
CA LEU A 332 26.32 -5.63 12.52
C LEU A 332 26.40 -6.75 11.45
N PRO A 333 26.84 -7.99 11.77
CA PRO A 333 26.81 -9.09 10.80
C PRO A 333 25.44 -9.36 10.21
N ILE A 334 24.37 -9.31 11.03
CA ILE A 334 22.99 -9.55 10.56
C ILE A 334 22.54 -8.44 9.62
N LEU A 335 22.81 -7.18 9.95
CA LEU A 335 22.52 -6.03 9.10
C LEU A 335 23.33 -6.07 7.80
N MET A 336 24.59 -6.49 7.84
CA MET A 336 25.40 -6.66 6.63
C MET A 336 24.87 -7.79 5.75
N CYS A 337 24.59 -8.97 6.32
CA CYS A 337 24.01 -10.10 5.59
C CYS A 337 22.68 -9.74 4.93
N THR A 338 21.76 -9.15 5.68
CA THR A 338 20.47 -8.73 5.15
C THR A 338 20.60 -7.53 4.18
N GLY A 339 21.63 -6.70 4.34
CA GLY A 339 22.02 -5.63 3.42
C GLY A 339 22.45 -6.15 2.06
N LEU A 340 23.33 -7.15 2.07
CA LEU A 340 23.77 -7.85 0.86
C LEU A 340 22.62 -8.59 0.18
N LEU A 341 21.71 -9.20 0.95
CA LEU A 341 20.50 -9.81 0.41
C LEU A 341 19.56 -8.78 -0.22
N ALA A 342 19.36 -7.62 0.41
CA ALA A 342 18.56 -6.55 -0.18
C ALA A 342 19.20 -6.03 -1.48
N LEU A 343 20.52 -5.86 -1.49
CA LEU A 343 21.27 -5.44 -2.68
C LEU A 343 21.13 -6.45 -3.82
N SER A 344 21.34 -7.74 -3.55
CA SER A 344 21.23 -8.80 -4.56
C SER A 344 19.81 -8.92 -5.10
N MET A 345 18.79 -8.82 -4.25
CA MET A 345 17.38 -8.82 -4.69
C MET A 345 17.06 -7.63 -5.60
N VAL A 346 17.54 -6.43 -5.25
CA VAL A 346 17.34 -5.25 -6.10
C VAL A 346 18.08 -5.39 -7.42
N GLN A 347 19.29 -5.95 -7.43
CA GLN A 347 20.03 -6.22 -8.67
C GLN A 347 19.26 -7.16 -9.61
N VAL A 348 18.83 -8.31 -9.10
CA VAL A 348 18.05 -9.29 -9.87
C VAL A 348 16.79 -8.64 -10.44
N MET A 349 16.09 -7.79 -9.66
CA MET A 349 14.92 -7.08 -10.15
C MET A 349 15.24 -6.09 -11.27
N LEU A 350 16.35 -5.34 -11.19
CA LEU A 350 16.76 -4.41 -12.24
C LEU A 350 17.08 -5.19 -13.53
N GLU A 351 17.78 -6.31 -13.41
CA GLU A 351 18.13 -7.18 -14.53
C GLU A 351 16.90 -7.80 -15.20
N LEU A 352 15.94 -8.32 -14.43
CA LEU A 352 14.67 -8.86 -14.94
C LEU A 352 13.83 -7.83 -15.71
N ARG A 353 14.01 -6.53 -15.43
CA ARG A 353 13.31 -5.46 -16.16
C ARG A 353 14.03 -5.07 -17.43
N GLU A 354 15.35 -5.01 -17.37
CA GLU A 354 16.19 -4.70 -18.53
C GLU A 354 16.13 -5.84 -19.57
N SER A 355 15.99 -7.09 -19.13
CA SER A 355 15.84 -8.27 -20.01
C SER A 355 14.47 -8.41 -20.69
N GLY A 356 13.54 -7.47 -20.46
CA GLY A 356 12.25 -7.46 -21.17
C GLY A 356 11.25 -8.53 -20.70
N PHE A 357 11.58 -9.36 -19.69
CA PHE A 357 10.67 -10.38 -19.16
C PHE A 357 9.32 -9.79 -18.69
N SER A 358 9.32 -8.51 -18.30
CA SER A 358 8.11 -7.76 -17.92
C SER A 358 7.33 -7.14 -19.10
N ARG A 359 7.90 -7.07 -20.31
CA ARG A 359 7.22 -6.53 -21.51
C ARG A 359 6.55 -7.60 -22.35
N ASP A 360 7.18 -8.77 -22.48
CA ASP A 360 6.66 -9.83 -23.36
C ASP A 360 6.13 -11.07 -22.60
N GLY A 361 6.35 -11.16 -21.28
CA GLY A 361 5.99 -12.31 -20.44
C GLY A 361 4.81 -12.13 -19.47
N VAL A 362 4.24 -10.92 -19.38
CA VAL A 362 3.00 -10.67 -18.62
C VAL A 362 1.93 -10.15 -19.57
N GLY A 363 1.60 -10.97 -20.55
CA GLY A 363 0.24 -10.92 -21.11
C GLY A 363 -0.73 -11.17 -19.97
N LYS A 364 -1.65 -10.24 -19.73
CA LYS A 364 -2.95 -10.48 -19.09
C LYS A 364 -2.93 -11.57 -18.01
N VAL A 365 -2.19 -11.36 -16.93
CA VAL A 365 -2.50 -12.07 -15.68
C VAL A 365 -3.08 -11.04 -14.74
N THR A 366 -4.39 -11.13 -14.67
CA THR A 366 -5.35 -10.45 -13.81
C THR A 366 -5.18 -10.79 -12.33
#